data_AF-A0A257APX3-F1
#
_entry.id   AF-A0A257APX3-F1
#
_cell.length_a   1.000
_cell.length_b   1.000
_cell.length_c   1.000
_cell.angle_alpha   90.00
_cell.angle_beta   90.00
_cell.angle_gamma   90.00
#
_symmetry.space_group_name_H-M   'P 1'
#
loop_
_entity.id
_entity.type
_entity.pdbx_description
1 polymer ?
#
loop_
_entity_poly.entity_id
_entity_poly.type
_entity_poly.pdbx_seq_one_letter_code
_entity_poly.pdbx_strand_id
1 'polypeptide(L)' 'MATAKRIQVSSEVWEELSGLKGQEQTFDELFEEMIEKEKKTRLLKEMRKIEETAEFVEI' A
#
# COMPACT_ATOMS: atom_id res chain seq x y z
N MET A 1 -22.40 0.96 -10.09
CA MET A 1 -21.58 0.59 -11.27
C MET A 1 -20.29 1.39 -11.19
N ALA A 2 -19.15 0.72 -10.95
CA ALA A 2 -17.86 1.40 -10.96
C ALA A 2 -17.43 1.64 -12.42
N THR A 3 -17.03 2.88 -12.74
CA THR A 3 -16.41 3.17 -14.03
C THR A 3 -14.99 2.64 -14.00
N ALA A 4 -14.68 1.66 -14.85
CA ALA A 4 -13.32 1.15 -14.98
C ALA A 4 -12.39 2.29 -15.43
N LYS A 5 -11.44 2.67 -14.58
CA LYS A 5 -10.36 3.61 -14.91
C LYS A 5 -9.18 2.84 -15.48
N ARG A 6 -8.51 3.39 -16.49
CA ARG A 6 -7.31 2.80 -17.09
C ARG A 6 -6.07 3.43 -16.47
N ILE A 7 -5.12 2.61 -16.05
CA ILE A 7 -3.79 3.04 -15.61
C ILE A 7 -2.80 2.48 -16.63
N GLN A 8 -1.97 3.36 -17.22
CA GLN A 8 -0.87 2.92 -18.06
C GLN A 8 0.31 2.54 -17.19
N VAL A 9 0.83 1.33 -17.36
CA VAL A 9 2.04 0.83 -16.70
C VAL A 9 2.98 0.23 -17.74
N SER A 10 4.27 0.11 -17.41
CA SER A 10 5.21 -0.63 -18.26
C SER A 10 4.89 -2.12 -18.27
N SER A 11 5.34 -2.84 -19.29
CA SER A 11 5.18 -4.30 -19.37
C SER A 11 5.83 -5.02 -18.18
N GLU A 12 6.98 -4.54 -17.72
CA GLU A 12 7.67 -5.08 -16.54
C GLU A 12 6.82 -4.96 -15.28
N VAL A 13 6.27 -3.77 -15.01
CA VAL A 13 5.37 -3.55 -13.87
C VAL A 13 4.10 -4.41 -13.98
N TRP A 14 3.59 -4.60 -15.20
CA TRP A 14 2.41 -5.45 -15.42
C TRP A 14 2.67 -6.93 -15.09
N GLU A 15 3.82 -7.47 -15.48
CA GLU A 15 4.23 -8.84 -15.16
C GLU A 15 4.37 -9.03 -13.64
N GLU A 16 5.03 -8.09 -12.95
CA GLU A 16 5.15 -8.13 -11.49
C GLU A 16 3.78 -8.09 -10.79
N LEU A 17 2.90 -7.17 -11.20
CA LEU A 17 1.54 -7.07 -10.64
C LEU A 17 0.73 -8.36 -10.89
N SER A 18 0.89 -8.96 -12.07
CA SER A 18 0.23 -10.22 -12.42
C SER A 18 0.74 -11.38 -11.56
N GLY A 19 2.04 -11.39 -11.23
CA GLY A 19 2.64 -12.38 -10.34
C GLY A 19 2.24 -12.22 -8.87
N LEU A 20 1.90 -11.00 -8.43
CA LEU A 20 1.41 -10.73 -7.07
C LEU A 20 -0.07 -11.09 -6.87
N LYS A 21 -0.84 -11.16 -7.96
CA LYS A 21 -2.27 -11.41 -7.94
C LYS A 21 -2.57 -12.86 -7.51
N GLY A 22 -3.44 -13.01 -6.50
CA GLY A 22 -3.92 -14.31 -6.03
C GLY A 22 -4.80 -15.04 -7.06
N GLN A 23 -5.02 -16.34 -6.82
CA GLN A 23 -5.99 -17.12 -7.59
C GLN A 23 -7.39 -16.52 -7.39
N GLU A 24 -8.14 -16.35 -8.47
CA GLU A 24 -9.50 -15.78 -8.48
C GLU A 24 -9.63 -14.31 -8.01
N GLN A 25 -8.57 -13.71 -7.47
CA GLN A 25 -8.53 -12.29 -7.10
C GLN A 25 -8.62 -11.40 -8.36
N THR A 26 -9.15 -10.19 -8.24
CA THR A 26 -9.13 -9.13 -9.25
C THR A 26 -7.97 -8.16 -9.01
N PHE A 27 -7.61 -7.35 -10.01
CA PHE A 27 -6.61 -6.31 -9.79
C PHE A 27 -7.09 -5.22 -8.82
N ASP A 28 -8.39 -4.92 -8.79
CA ASP A 28 -8.96 -3.97 -7.82
C ASP A 28 -8.75 -4.46 -6.38
N GLU A 29 -9.04 -5.74 -6.09
CA GLU A 29 -8.80 -6.34 -4.78
C GLU A 29 -7.31 -6.34 -4.41
N LEU A 30 -6.43 -6.66 -5.35
CA LEU A 30 -4.98 -6.59 -5.13
C LEU A 30 -4.55 -5.15 -4.79
N PHE A 31 -5.05 -4.15 -5.52
CA PHE A 31 -4.73 -2.75 -5.25
C PHE A 31 -5.28 -2.28 -3.91
N GLU A 32 -6.47 -2.71 -3.50
CA GLU A 32 -7.02 -2.42 -2.17
C GLU A 32 -6.11 -2.97 -1.06
N GLU A 33 -5.64 -4.22 -1.18
CA GLU A 33 -4.70 -4.83 -0.23
C GLU A 33 -3.37 -4.07 -0.16
N MET A 34 -2.81 -3.70 -1.32
CA MET A 34 -1.58 -2.92 -1.40
C MET A 34 -1.73 -1.54 -0.75
N ILE A 35 -2.87 -0.86 -0.98
CA ILE A 35 -3.18 0.44 -0.37
C ILE A 35 -3.24 0.32 1.15
N GLU A 36 -3.94 -0.69 1.68
CA GLU A 36 -4.04 -0.90 3.13
C GLU A 36 -2.69 -1.22 3.76
N LYS A 37 -1.85 -2.02 3.09
CA LYS A 37 -0.49 -2.32 3.55
C LYS A 37 0.40 -1.07 3.58
N GLU A 38 0.31 -0.21 2.57
CA GLU A 38 1.08 1.04 2.51
C GLU A 38 0.63 2.03 3.61
N LYS A 39 -0.69 2.18 3.84
CA LYS A 39 -1.22 3.00 4.94
C LYS A 39 -0.68 2.55 6.29
N LYS A 40 -0.72 1.24 6.58
CA LYS A 40 -0.19 0.67 7.82
C LYS A 40 1.32 0.92 7.95
N THR A 41 2.06 0.75 6.87
CA THR A 41 3.51 0.97 6.85
C THR A 41 3.85 2.43 7.13
N ARG A 42 3.13 3.38 6.53
CA ARG A 42 3.29 4.82 6.79
C ARG A 42 2.98 5.17 8.24
N LEU A 43 1.86 4.68 8.77
CA LEU A 43 1.49 4.89 10.16
C LEU A 43 2.60 4.44 11.12
N LEU A 44 3.13 3.22 10.93
CA LEU A 44 4.22 2.70 11.77
C LEU A 44 5.53 3.48 11.62
N LYS A 45 5.81 4.05 10.44
CA LYS A 45 6.96 4.94 10.24
C LYS A 45 6.77 6.27 10.96
N GLU A 46 5.57 6.83 10.90
CA GLU A 46 5.22 8.07 11.59
C GLU A 46 5.28 7.90 13.11
N MET A 47 4.75 6.80 13.66
CA MET A 47 4.86 6.49 15.09
C MET A 47 6.31 6.38 15.56
N ARG A 48 7.16 5.65 14.82
CA ARG A 48 8.59 5.56 15.14
C ARG A 48 9.27 6.92 15.13
N LYS A 49 8.94 7.76 14.14
CA LYS A 49 9.46 9.13 14.09
C LYS A 49 9.02 9.94 15.32
N ILE A 50 7.77 9.79 15.75
CA ILE A 50 7.28 10.46 16.97
C ILE A 50 8.05 9.94 18.20
N GLU A 51 8.25 8.64 18.36
CA GLU A 51 9.03 8.07 19.48
C GLU A 51 10.48 8.57 19.49
N GLU A 52 11.14 8.64 18.33
CA GLU A 52 12.52 9.11 18.19
C GLU A 52 12.66 10.63 18.42
N THR A 53 11.61 11.40 18.16
CA THR A 53 11.61 12.88 18.31
C THR A 53 10.90 13.35 19.58
N ALA A 54 10.24 12.45 20.31
CA ALA A 54 9.57 12.77 21.56
C ALA A 54 10.62 12.96 22.65
N GLU A 55 10.88 14.22 22.99
CA GLU A 55 11.56 14.59 24.23
C GLU A 55 10.61 14.20 25.38
N PHE A 56 10.83 13.02 25.96
CA PHE A 56 10.06 12.55 27.12
C PHE A 56 10.28 13.54 28.27
N VAL A 57 9.23 14.30 28.60
CA VAL A 57 9.20 15.09 29.83
C VAL A 57 8.54 14.23 30.91
N GLU A 58 9.32 13.72 31.85
CA GLU A 58 8.79 13.15 33.10
C GLU A 58 8.05 14.26 33.87
N ILE A 59 6.80 13.98 34.26
CA ILE A 59 5.94 14.87 35.06
C ILE A 59 5.87 14.35 36.49
#